data_AF-A0A1Y5SYH9-F1
#
_entry.id   AF-A0A1Y5SYH9-F1
#
_cell.length_a   1.000
_cell.length_b   1.000
_cell.length_c   1.000
_cell.angle_alpha   90.00
_cell.angle_beta   90.00
_cell.angle_gamma   90.00
#
_symmetry.space_group_name_H-M   'P 1'
#
loop_
_entity.id
_entity.type
_entity.pdbx_description
1 polymer ?
#
loop_
_entity_poly.entity_id
_entity_poly.type
_entity_poly.pdbx_seq_one_letter_code
_entity_poly.pdbx_strand_id
1 'polypeptide(L)'
;MKHIVTACTVAAALATALPNPADAFSARNGARVNPVNAAIFEVVPRGSGRTSDIWCAASEYARRQLGAGWKTRVYVARGRDVSVTTGRRSSVQFTIDPQAAGISPIEGGLFKTGFTVGDSMSVSQADGLCEPVPIRF
;
A
#
# COMPACT_ATOMS: atom_id res chain seq x y z
N MET A 1 45.30 46.05 -22.55
CA MET A 1 44.95 44.67 -22.93
C MET A 1 44.01 44.12 -21.87
N LYS A 2 42.79 43.75 -22.31
CA LYS A 2 41.77 42.86 -21.72
C LYS A 2 41.38 43.01 -20.23
N HIS A 3 40.20 43.60 -20.06
CA HIS A 3 39.30 43.48 -18.90
C HIS A 3 38.73 42.05 -18.81
N ILE A 4 38.69 41.45 -17.62
CA ILE A 4 37.75 40.37 -17.30
C ILE A 4 37.25 40.56 -15.87
N VAL A 5 36.05 41.13 -15.76
CA VAL A 5 35.19 41.08 -14.58
C VAL A 5 34.49 39.73 -14.61
N THR A 6 34.63 38.90 -13.57
CA THR A 6 33.84 37.68 -13.43
C THR A 6 33.05 37.76 -12.12
N ALA A 7 31.80 38.20 -12.26
CA ALA A 7 30.79 38.14 -11.22
C ALA A 7 30.39 36.67 -11.04
N CYS A 8 30.57 36.15 -9.82
CA CYS A 8 30.16 34.79 -9.46
C CYS A 8 28.74 34.87 -8.87
N THR A 9 27.73 34.73 -9.73
CA THR A 9 26.33 34.60 -9.33
C THR A 9 26.11 33.19 -8.75
N VAL A 10 25.93 33.10 -7.44
CA VAL A 10 25.51 31.86 -6.76
C VAL A 10 24.00 31.71 -6.97
N ALA A 11 23.61 30.89 -7.95
CA ALA A 11 22.22 30.47 -8.13
C ALA A 11 21.88 29.36 -7.12
N ALA A 12 21.08 29.67 -6.11
CA ALA A 12 20.54 28.70 -5.17
C ALA A 12 19.48 27.84 -5.86
N ALA A 13 19.81 26.59 -6.17
CA ALA A 13 18.86 25.61 -6.67
C ALA A 13 17.97 25.14 -5.50
N LEU A 14 16.69 25.56 -5.51
CA LEU A 14 15.66 24.94 -4.68
C LEU A 14 15.45 23.50 -5.20
N ALA A 15 16.00 22.52 -4.49
CA ALA A 15 15.65 21.11 -4.69
C ALA A 15 14.20 20.91 -4.23
N THR A 16 13.26 20.89 -5.17
CA THR A 16 11.91 20.42 -4.90
C THR A 16 12.00 18.92 -4.58
N ALA A 17 11.73 18.57 -3.33
CA ALA A 17 11.54 17.19 -2.91
C ALA A 17 10.30 16.65 -3.63
N LEU A 18 10.50 16.07 -4.82
CA LEU A 18 9.47 15.29 -5.49
C LEU A 18 9.13 14.11 -4.57
N PRO A 19 7.85 13.80 -4.35
CA PRO A 19 7.48 12.57 -3.67
C PRO A 19 8.07 11.41 -4.47
N ASN A 20 9.10 10.76 -3.93
CA ASN A 20 9.60 9.53 -4.52
C ASN A 20 8.42 8.55 -4.49
N PRO A 21 7.96 7.99 -5.63
CA PRO A 21 7.06 6.86 -5.57
C PRO A 21 7.83 5.77 -4.83
N ALA A 22 7.54 5.54 -3.55
CA ALA A 22 8.23 4.51 -2.82
C ALA A 22 8.05 3.21 -3.60
N ASP A 23 9.15 2.47 -3.78
CA ASP A 23 9.18 1.31 -4.67
C ASP A 23 7.98 0.40 -4.39
N ALA A 24 7.14 0.26 -5.42
CA ALA A 24 5.93 -0.52 -5.37
C ALA A 24 6.26 -1.98 -5.06
N PHE A 25 5.93 -2.41 -3.84
CA PHE A 25 6.19 -3.75 -3.34
C PHE A 25 5.47 -4.80 -4.20
N SER A 26 6.11 -5.94 -4.40
CA SER A 26 5.52 -7.07 -5.14
C SER A 26 5.24 -8.21 -4.16
N ALA A 27 3.96 -8.51 -3.96
CA ALA A 27 3.53 -9.65 -3.17
C ALA A 27 3.82 -10.97 -3.91
N ARG A 28 3.85 -12.08 -3.17
CA ARG A 28 4.19 -13.41 -3.70
C ARG A 28 3.23 -13.89 -4.80
N ASN A 29 1.98 -13.45 -4.74
CA ASN A 29 0.94 -13.72 -5.74
C ASN A 29 0.99 -12.76 -6.95
N GLY A 30 2.00 -11.88 -7.01
CA GLY A 30 2.22 -10.94 -8.08
C GLY A 30 1.31 -9.71 -8.04
N ALA A 31 0.57 -9.47 -6.95
CA ALA A 31 -0.08 -8.20 -6.70
C ALA A 31 0.95 -7.10 -6.40
N ARG A 32 0.67 -5.87 -6.81
CA ARG A 32 1.51 -4.70 -6.50
C ARG A 32 0.91 -3.95 -5.33
N VAL A 33 1.73 -3.55 -4.39
CA VAL A 33 1.31 -2.74 -3.24
C VAL A 33 2.05 -1.42 -3.25
N ASN A 34 1.28 -0.33 -3.32
CA ASN A 34 1.80 1.02 -3.50
C ASN A 34 1.37 1.88 -2.31
N PRO A 35 2.25 2.69 -1.70
CA PRO A 35 1.79 3.70 -0.77
C PRO A 35 0.95 4.75 -1.51
N VAL A 36 -0.20 5.10 -0.95
CA VAL A 36 -1.04 6.22 -1.42
C VAL A 36 -0.64 7.49 -0.67
N ASN A 37 -0.41 7.37 0.63
CA ASN A 37 0.13 8.42 1.50
C ASN A 37 0.81 7.77 2.73
N ALA A 38 1.11 8.55 3.77
CA ALA A 38 1.80 8.07 4.97
C ALA A 38 1.02 7.01 5.79
N ALA A 39 -0.32 6.99 5.70
CA ALA A 39 -1.17 6.07 6.47
C ALA A 39 -1.83 4.98 5.59
N ILE A 40 -1.99 5.25 4.29
CA ILE A 40 -2.77 4.41 3.39
C ILE A 40 -1.85 3.79 2.33
N PHE A 41 -2.01 2.48 2.13
CA PHE A 41 -1.42 1.75 1.02
C PHE A 41 -2.49 1.06 0.18
N GLU A 42 -2.25 0.91 -1.10
CA GLU A 42 -3.16 0.34 -2.07
C GLU A 42 -2.62 -0.99 -2.59
N VAL A 43 -3.45 -2.03 -2.52
CA VAL A 43 -3.18 -3.34 -3.13
C VAL A 43 -3.84 -3.39 -4.49
N VAL A 44 -3.04 -3.60 -5.52
CA VAL A 44 -3.45 -3.70 -6.92
C VAL A 44 -3.22 -5.14 -7.41
N PRO A 45 -4.26 -5.99 -7.46
CA PRO A 45 -4.13 -7.39 -7.85
C PRO A 45 -3.82 -7.56 -9.35
N ARG A 46 -3.48 -8.79 -9.73
CA ARG A 46 -3.53 -9.21 -11.15
C ARG A 46 -4.99 -9.45 -11.55
N GLY A 47 -5.45 -8.81 -12.62
CA GLY A 47 -6.86 -8.90 -13.05
C GLY A 47 -7.80 -8.28 -12.02
N SER A 48 -8.91 -8.96 -11.70
CA SER A 48 -9.86 -8.52 -10.67
C SER A 48 -9.38 -8.81 -9.24
N GLY A 49 -8.52 -9.83 -9.06
CA GLY A 49 -8.03 -10.31 -7.77
C GLY A 49 -9.08 -11.07 -6.96
N ARG A 50 -8.70 -12.24 -6.42
CA ARG A 50 -9.52 -12.91 -5.41
C ARG A 50 -9.38 -12.18 -4.09
N THR A 51 -10.41 -12.30 -3.27
CA THR A 51 -10.43 -11.68 -1.96
C THR A 51 -9.24 -12.10 -1.09
N SER A 52 -8.95 -13.41 -1.03
CA SER A 52 -7.80 -13.98 -0.31
C SER A 52 -6.47 -13.42 -0.81
N ASP A 53 -6.30 -13.31 -2.13
CA ASP A 53 -5.06 -12.81 -2.75
C ASP A 53 -4.77 -11.36 -2.34
N ILE A 54 -5.82 -10.53 -2.28
CA ILE A 54 -5.70 -9.12 -1.89
C ILE A 54 -5.33 -9.02 -0.40
N TRP A 55 -6.00 -9.77 0.48
CA TRP A 55 -5.66 -9.80 1.91
C TRP A 55 -4.25 -10.36 2.16
N CYS A 56 -3.85 -11.39 1.42
CA CYS A 56 -2.48 -11.92 1.46
C CYS A 56 -1.44 -10.86 1.08
N ALA A 57 -1.68 -10.11 -0.01
CA ALA A 57 -0.77 -9.04 -0.41
C ALA A 57 -0.71 -7.90 0.63
N ALA A 58 -1.85 -7.58 1.25
CA ALA A 58 -1.92 -6.60 2.32
C ALA A 58 -1.12 -7.03 3.57
N SER A 59 -1.21 -8.29 3.97
CA SER A 59 -0.44 -8.82 5.11
C SER A 59 1.05 -8.84 4.83
N GLU A 60 1.46 -9.22 3.61
CA GLU A 60 2.87 -9.20 3.21
C GLU A 60 3.44 -7.78 3.27
N TYR A 61 2.72 -6.79 2.76
CA TYR A 61 3.16 -5.40 2.82
C TYR A 61 3.24 -4.90 4.27
N ALA A 62 2.20 -5.15 5.08
CA ALA A 62 2.18 -4.78 6.48
C ALA A 62 3.35 -5.40 7.26
N ARG A 63 3.66 -6.69 7.05
CA ARG A 63 4.78 -7.37 7.71
C ARG A 63 6.13 -6.86 7.23
N ARG A 64 6.34 -6.84 5.91
CA ARG A 64 7.68 -6.72 5.31
C ARG A 64 8.09 -5.27 5.09
N GLN A 65 7.15 -4.40 4.72
CA GLN A 65 7.43 -2.99 4.45
C GLN A 65 7.12 -2.09 5.65
N LEU A 66 6.05 -2.38 6.40
CA LEU A 66 5.65 -1.55 7.56
C LEU A 66 6.14 -2.10 8.91
N GLY A 67 6.76 -3.29 8.95
CA GLY A 67 7.25 -3.90 10.18
C GLY A 67 6.15 -4.28 11.18
N ALA A 68 4.90 -4.38 10.74
CA ALA A 68 3.75 -4.66 11.61
C ALA A 68 3.89 -6.02 12.30
N GLY A 69 3.44 -6.12 13.56
CA GLY A 69 3.40 -7.39 14.29
C GLY A 69 2.30 -8.33 13.78
N TRP A 70 2.37 -9.62 14.11
CA TRP A 70 1.36 -10.61 13.70
C TRP A 70 -0.06 -10.32 14.22
N LYS A 71 -0.15 -9.70 15.40
CA LYS A 71 -1.42 -9.29 16.03
C LYS A 71 -1.91 -7.91 15.56
N THR A 72 -1.06 -7.13 14.87
CA THR A 72 -1.47 -5.86 14.28
C THR A 72 -2.62 -6.12 13.31
N ARG A 73 -3.61 -5.24 13.29
CA ARG A 73 -4.75 -5.35 12.39
C ARG A 73 -4.51 -4.53 11.13
N VAL A 74 -4.95 -5.08 10.01
CA VAL A 74 -5.01 -4.39 8.72
C VAL A 74 -6.48 -4.08 8.47
N TYR A 75 -6.78 -2.81 8.19
CA TYR A 75 -8.13 -2.29 7.98
C TYR A 75 -8.33 -1.86 6.54
N VAL A 76 -9.52 -2.07 6.01
CA VAL A 76 -9.93 -1.55 4.70
C VAL A 76 -10.22 -0.05 4.85
N ALA A 77 -9.42 0.79 4.21
CA ALA A 77 -9.61 2.23 4.13
C ALA A 77 -10.52 2.64 2.96
N ARG A 78 -10.45 1.89 1.85
CA ARG A 78 -11.35 2.02 0.70
C ARG A 78 -11.62 0.64 0.11
N GLY A 79 -12.90 0.37 -0.16
CA GLY A 79 -13.32 -0.84 -0.86
C GLY A 79 -12.81 -0.94 -2.30
N ARG A 80 -13.25 -1.98 -3.01
CA ARG A 80 -12.75 -2.27 -4.35
C ARG A 80 -13.11 -1.20 -5.36
N ASP A 81 -12.10 -0.58 -5.97
CA ASP A 81 -12.27 0.50 -6.94
C ASP A 81 -11.08 0.60 -7.92
N VAL A 82 -11.12 1.57 -8.84
CA VAL A 82 -10.01 1.95 -9.70
C VAL A 82 -8.83 2.42 -8.85
N SER A 83 -7.65 1.88 -9.16
CA SER A 83 -6.39 2.20 -8.50
C SER A 83 -6.05 3.67 -8.67
N VAL A 84 -5.82 4.36 -7.55
CA VAL A 84 -5.38 5.77 -7.57
C VAL A 84 -3.91 5.89 -7.95
N THR A 85 -3.11 4.84 -7.74
CA THR A 85 -1.66 4.89 -8.03
C THR A 85 -1.30 4.37 -9.42
N THR A 86 -2.12 3.50 -10.02
CA THR A 86 -1.81 2.86 -11.32
C THR A 86 -2.91 2.99 -12.37
N GLY A 87 -4.11 3.45 -12.01
CA GLY A 87 -5.27 3.51 -12.93
C GLY A 87 -5.86 2.14 -13.31
N ARG A 88 -5.38 1.05 -12.71
CA ARG A 88 -5.95 -0.29 -12.93
C ARG A 88 -7.38 -0.38 -12.43
N ARG A 89 -8.20 -1.19 -13.12
CA ARG A 89 -9.65 -1.36 -12.87
C ARG A 89 -10.02 -1.95 -11.50
N SER A 90 -9.06 -2.46 -10.73
CA SER A 90 -9.31 -3.11 -9.45
C SER A 90 -8.16 -2.83 -8.50
N SER A 91 -8.50 -2.36 -7.31
CA SER A 91 -7.60 -2.11 -6.19
C SER A 91 -8.40 -2.00 -4.90
N VAL A 92 -7.75 -2.22 -3.76
CA VAL A 92 -8.32 -2.00 -2.42
C VAL A 92 -7.29 -1.25 -1.60
N GLN A 93 -7.73 -0.25 -0.84
CA GLN A 93 -6.82 0.52 0.02
C GLN A 93 -6.95 0.07 1.46
N PHE A 94 -5.81 -0.03 2.13
CA PHE A 94 -5.67 -0.52 3.48
C PHE A 94 -4.85 0.43 4.33
N THR A 95 -4.98 0.26 5.65
CA THR A 95 -4.19 0.95 6.67
C THR A 95 -3.92 0.01 7.84
N ILE A 96 -2.84 0.25 8.58
CA ILE A 96 -2.61 -0.32 9.92
C ILE A 96 -2.86 0.70 11.04
N ASP A 97 -3.09 1.96 10.68
CA ASP A 97 -3.44 3.07 11.57
C ASP A 97 -4.78 3.68 11.10
N PRO A 98 -5.91 3.21 11.64
CA PRO A 98 -7.22 3.69 11.22
C PRO A 98 -7.45 5.16 11.60
N GLN A 99 -6.84 5.64 12.69
CA GLN A 99 -7.00 7.04 13.12
C GLN A 99 -6.28 7.98 12.16
N ALA A 100 -5.04 7.67 11.78
CA ALA A 100 -4.30 8.45 10.78
C ALA A 100 -4.95 8.40 9.38
N ALA A 101 -5.64 7.30 9.06
CA ALA A 101 -6.39 7.17 7.81
C ALA A 101 -7.80 7.82 7.87
N GLY A 102 -8.24 8.33 9.03
CA GLY A 102 -9.56 8.94 9.19
C GLY A 102 -10.73 7.96 9.04
N ILE A 103 -10.51 6.66 9.28
CA ILE A 103 -11.56 5.64 9.20
C ILE A 103 -11.98 5.20 10.60
N SER A 104 -13.27 4.88 10.74
CA SER A 104 -13.79 4.25 11.96
C SER A 104 -13.73 2.72 11.80
N PRO A 105 -12.97 2.00 12.65
CA PRO A 105 -12.99 0.54 12.66
C PRO A 105 -14.40 0.00 12.91
N ILE A 106 -14.76 -1.09 12.23
CA ILE A 106 -15.97 -1.83 12.59
C ILE A 106 -15.65 -2.73 13.80
N GLU A 107 -16.18 -2.36 14.97
CA GLU A 107 -16.06 -3.17 16.18
C GLU A 107 -16.88 -4.47 16.09
N GLY A 108 -16.36 -5.57 16.61
CA GLY A 108 -17.10 -6.83 16.72
C GLY A 108 -17.48 -7.50 15.38
N GLY A 109 -16.91 -7.06 14.27
CA GLY A 109 -17.17 -7.63 12.95
C GLY A 109 -16.82 -9.12 12.90
N LEU A 110 -17.82 -9.97 12.64
CA LEU A 110 -17.64 -11.34 12.17
C LEU A 110 -16.56 -11.39 11.07
N PHE A 111 -15.89 -12.53 10.90
CA PHE A 111 -14.93 -12.79 9.82
C PHE A 111 -15.51 -12.44 8.44
N LYS A 112 -15.43 -11.17 8.05
CA LYS A 112 -15.82 -10.67 6.74
C LYS A 112 -14.53 -10.49 5.98
N THR A 113 -14.29 -11.40 5.05
CA THR A 113 -13.21 -11.24 4.08
C THR A 113 -13.55 -10.17 3.03
N GLY A 114 -14.69 -9.49 3.14
CA GLY A 114 -15.09 -8.41 2.25
C GLY A 114 -14.14 -7.21 2.24
N PHE A 115 -14.56 -6.20 1.49
CA PHE A 115 -13.84 -4.93 1.36
C PHE A 115 -14.75 -3.75 1.72
N THR A 116 -15.56 -3.90 2.78
CA THR A 116 -16.29 -2.78 3.34
C THR A 116 -15.33 -1.93 4.18
N VAL A 117 -15.43 -0.60 4.07
CA VAL A 117 -14.57 0.31 4.85
C VAL A 117 -14.71 0.00 6.34
N GLY A 118 -13.58 -0.14 7.03
CA GLY A 118 -13.52 -0.53 8.45
C GLY A 118 -13.46 -2.04 8.70
N ASP A 119 -13.71 -2.90 7.69
CA ASP A 119 -13.43 -4.34 7.77
C ASP A 119 -11.95 -4.53 8.11
N SER A 120 -11.65 -5.50 8.97
CA SER A 120 -10.27 -5.75 9.37
C SER A 120 -10.02 -7.19 9.80
N MET A 121 -8.76 -7.59 9.69
CA MET A 121 -8.26 -8.84 10.25
C MET A 121 -6.83 -8.65 10.74
N SER A 122 -6.36 -9.54 11.62
CA SER A 122 -4.96 -9.51 12.02
C SER A 122 -4.07 -9.86 10.83
N VAL A 123 -2.84 -9.37 10.86
CA VAL A 123 -1.81 -9.72 9.88
C VAL A 123 -1.62 -11.24 9.79
N SER A 124 -1.69 -11.97 10.90
CA SER A 124 -1.64 -13.44 10.90
C SER A 124 -2.84 -14.10 10.21
N GLN A 125 -4.05 -13.57 10.39
CA GLN A 125 -5.25 -14.09 9.72
C GLN A 125 -5.16 -13.86 8.21
N ALA A 126 -4.74 -12.68 7.79
CA ALA A 126 -4.56 -12.33 6.39
C ALA A 126 -3.43 -13.12 5.71
N ASP A 127 -2.30 -13.35 6.39
CA ASP A 127 -1.22 -14.22 5.90
C ASP A 127 -1.68 -15.68 5.77
N GLY A 128 -2.58 -16.15 6.64
CA GLY A 128 -3.22 -17.47 6.50
C GLY A 128 -4.08 -17.63 5.25
N LEU A 129 -4.46 -16.53 4.57
CA LEU A 129 -5.18 -16.57 3.29
C LEU A 129 -4.23 -16.64 2.07
N CYS A 130 -2.92 -16.62 2.30
CA CYS A 130 -1.94 -16.80 1.24
C CYS A 130 -1.97 -18.26 0.75
N GLU A 131 -2.58 -18.49 -0.41
CA GLU A 131 -2.46 -19.79 -1.09
C GLU A 131 -1.00 -20.05 -1.48
N PRO A 132 -0.56 -21.33 -1.51
CA PRO A 132 0.70 -21.70 -2.10
C PRO A 132 0.71 -21.22 -3.55
N VAL A 133 1.72 -20.44 -3.95
CA VAL A 133 1.90 -20.09 -5.36
C VAL A 133 2.16 -21.41 -6.08
N PRO A 134 1.32 -21.83 -7.06
CA PRO A 134 1.53 -23.11 -7.74
C PRO A 134 2.90 -23.09 -8.43
N ILE A 135 3.78 -24.01 -8.04
CA ILE A 135 5.07 -24.23 -8.70
C ILE A 135 4.74 -24.71 -10.12
N ARG A 136 5.04 -23.91 -11.13
CA ARG A 136 4.96 -24.35 -12.53
C ARG A 136 6.27 -25.06 -12.84
N PHE A 137 6.20 -26.38 -13.10
CA PHE A 137 7.30 -27.17 -13.64
C PHE A 137 7.39 -27.01 -15.16
#